data_AF-A0A833E5T8-F1
#
_entry.id   AF-A0A833E5T8-F1
#
_cell.length_a   1.000
_cell.length_b   1.000
_cell.length_c   1.000
_cell.angle_alpha   90.00
_cell.angle_beta   90.00
_cell.angle_gamma   90.00
#
_symmetry.space_group_name_H-M   'P 1'
#
loop_
_entity.id
_entity.type
_entity.pdbx_description
1 polymer ?
#
loop_
_entity_poly.entity_id
_entity_poly.type
_entity_poly.pdbx_seq_one_letter_code
_entity_poly.pdbx_strand_id
1 'polypeptide(L)' 'RRKKIHAHNPPCINAKVGDEVIIGETRPIAKTVSFVVLQVIRRGKGGS' A
#
# COMPACT_ATOMS: atom_id res chain seq x y z
N ARG A 1 11.39 -7.37 -14.92
CA ARG A 1 11.76 -7.76 -13.52
C ARG A 1 10.85 -7.01 -12.55
N ARG A 2 10.02 -7.70 -11.75
CA ARG A 2 9.14 -7.06 -10.74
C ARG A 2 9.68 -7.39 -9.34
N LYS A 3 9.88 -6.37 -8.49
CA LYS A 3 10.17 -6.57 -7.07
C LYS A 3 8.86 -6.49 -6.28
N LYS A 4 8.71 -7.35 -5.28
CA LYS A 4 7.61 -7.27 -4.31
C LYS A 4 8.08 -6.38 -3.16
N ILE A 5 7.36 -5.30 -2.89
CA ILE A 5 7.65 -4.39 -1.78
C ILE A 5 6.53 -4.58 -0.75
N HIS A 6 6.91 -4.78 0.52
CA HIS A 6 5.95 -4.87 1.61
C HIS A 6 5.67 -3.47 2.15
N ALA A 7 4.40 -3.07 2.11
CA ALA A 7 3.92 -1.82 2.64
C ALA A 7 2.82 -2.06 3.67
N HIS A 8 2.80 -1.25 4.73
CA HIS A 8 1.74 -1.23 5.71
C HIS A 8 0.52 -0.48 5.16
N ASN A 9 -0.66 -1.11 5.23
CA ASN A 9 -1.93 -0.51 4.84
C ASN A 9 -2.64 0.01 6.11
N PRO A 10 -2.63 1.32 6.39
CA PRO A 10 -3.28 1.86 7.56
C PRO A 10 -4.81 1.79 7.42
N PRO A 11 -5.55 1.65 8.54
CA PRO A 11 -7.00 1.47 8.52
C PRO A 11 -7.75 2.66 7.90
N CYS A 12 -7.16 3.85 7.90
CA CYS A 12 -7.73 5.05 7.30
C CYS A 12 -7.76 5.03 5.76
N ILE A 13 -6.82 4.36 5.10
CA ILE A 13 -6.80 4.27 3.63
C ILE A 13 -7.59 3.07 3.13
N ASN A 14 -7.49 1.95 3.87
CA ASN A 14 -8.20 0.71 3.58
C ASN A 14 -8.10 0.31 2.09
N ALA A 15 -6.87 0.28 1.57
CA ALA A 15 -6.61 -0.09 0.19
C ALA A 15 -7.02 -1.56 -0.05
N LYS A 16 -7.71 -1.82 -1.16
CA LYS A 16 -8.17 -3.17 -1.54
C LYS A 16 -7.26 -3.78 -2.61
N VAL A 17 -7.39 -5.09 -2.78
CA VAL A 17 -6.68 -5.80 -3.85
C VAL A 17 -7.12 -5.24 -5.20
N GLY A 18 -6.15 -4.84 -6.02
CA GLY A 18 -6.39 -4.23 -7.33
C GLY A 18 -6.38 -2.70 -7.33
N ASP A 19 -6.30 -2.06 -6.17
CA ASP A 19 -6.10 -0.61 -6.08
C ASP A 19 -4.65 -0.25 -6.46
N GLU A 20 -4.51 0.83 -7.24
CA GLU A 20 -3.23 1.47 -7.52
C GLU A 20 -2.96 2.52 -6.45
N VAL A 21 -1.85 2.37 -5.73
CA VAL A 21 -1.55 3.16 -4.53
C VAL A 21 -0.18 3.79 -4.59
N ILE A 22 -0.04 4.95 -3.96
CA ILE A 22 1.24 5.59 -3.65
C ILE A 22 1.71 5.05 -2.31
N ILE A 23 2.95 4.58 -2.26
CA ILE A 23 3.64 4.23 -1.03
C ILE A 23 4.74 5.25 -0.75
N GLY A 24 4.97 5.54 0.52
CA GLY A 24 6.08 6.37 1.01
C GLY A 24 6.99 5.58 1.93
N GLU A 25 8.27 5.94 1.94
CA GLU A 25 9.25 5.44 2.90
C GLU A 25 8.99 6.01 4.30
N THR A 26 9.24 5.21 5.33
CA THR A 26 9.10 5.61 6.72
C THR A 26 10.09 4.87 7.61
N ARG A 27 10.06 5.10 8.92
CA ARG A 27 10.83 4.30 9.89
C ARG A 27 10.42 2.82 9.77
N PRO A 28 11.32 1.86 10.03
CA PRO A 28 10.96 0.44 10.01
C PRO A 28 9.79 0.15 10.97
N ILE A 29 8.70 -0.37 10.44
CA ILE A 29 7.51 -0.77 11.20
C ILE A 29 7.63 -2.25 11.61
N ALA A 30 8.24 -3.07 10.75
CA ALA A 30 8.51 -4.48 10.99
C ALA A 30 9.78 -4.91 10.27
N LYS A 31 10.19 -6.18 10.45
CA LYS A 31 11.40 -6.77 9.84
C LYS A 31 11.54 -6.52 8.33
N THR A 32 10.41 -6.48 7.61
CA THR A 32 10.39 -6.31 6.15
C THR A 32 9.55 -5.12 5.68
N VAL A 33 8.99 -4.35 6.61
CA VAL A 33 8.04 -3.27 6.29
C VAL A 33 8.64 -1.93 6.70
N SER A 34 9.07 -1.18 5.70
CA SER A 34 9.58 0.20 5.84
C SER A 34 8.81 1.20 4.97
N PHE A 35 7.66 0.77 4.44
CA PHE A 35 6.82 1.58 3.58
C PHE A 35 5.39 1.61 4.13
N VAL A 36 4.70 2.72 3.92
CA VAL A 36 3.28 2.91 4.28
C VAL A 36 2.54 3.41 3.05
N VAL A 37 1.30 2.95 2.88
CA VAL A 37 0.41 3.48 1.84
C VAL A 37 0.02 4.92 2.21
N LEU A 38 0.11 5.85 1.26
CA LEU A 38 -0.22 7.27 1.45
C LEU A 38 -1.54 7.64 0.79
N GLN A 39 -1.80 7.15 -0.43
CA GLN A 39 -2.98 7.50 -1.20
C GLN A 39 -3.34 6.40 -2.21
N VAL A 40 -4.63 6.25 -2.51
CA VAL A 40 -5.13 5.44 -3.63
C VAL A 40 -5.30 6.37 -4.84
N ILE A 41 -4.55 6.10 -5.92
CA ILE A 41 -4.66 6.85 -7.19
C ILE A 41 -5.84 6.31 -8.00
N ARG A 42 -5.99 4.98 -8.06
CA ARG A 42 -7.01 4.33 -8.87
C ARG A 42 -7.60 3.16 -8.11
N ARG A 43 -8.92 3.17 -7.93
CA ARG A 43 -9.65 2.03 -7.36
C ARG A 43 -9.71 0.90 -8.39
N GLY A 44 -9.37 -0.31 -7.98
CA GLY A 44 -9.60 -1.51 -8.78
C GLY A 44 -11.10 -1.75 -8.94
N LYS A 45 -11.53 -2.34 -10.07
CA LYS A 45 -12.94 -2.71 -10.37
C LYS A 45 -13.49 -3.84 -9.45
N GLY A 46 -13.34 -3.71 -8.14
CA GLY A 46 -13.74 -4.70 -7.14
C GLY A 46 -14.44 -4.10 -5.91
N GLY A 47 -14.97 -2.88 -6.03
CA GLY A 47 -15.88 -2.30 -5.04
C GLY A 47 -17.31 -2.37 -5.58
N SER A 48 -18.04 -3.41 -5.17
CA SER A 48 -19.50 -3.35 -5.07
C SER A 48 -19.91 -2.27 -4.08
#